data_AF-A0A1F8KPK1-F1
#
_entry.id   AF-A0A1F8KPK1-F1
#
_cell.length_a   1.000
_cell.length_b   1.000
_cell.length_c   1.000
_cell.angle_alpha   90.00
_cell.angle_beta   90.00
_cell.angle_gamma   90.00
#
_symmetry.space_group_name_H-M   'P 1'
#
loop_
_entity.id
_entity.type
_entity.pdbx_description
1 polymer ?
#
loop_
_entity_poly.entity_id
_entity_poly.type
_entity_poly.pdbx_seq_one_letter_code
_entity_poly.pdbx_strand_id
1 'polypeptide(L)'
;MLTIKVLGPGCDNCKRLASLAERAITNLAIEARVEKLTDYTDIMKYKILATPGLVINEKVVCAGRVPSQAEITTFLTNALITA
;
A
#
# COMPACT_ATOMS: atom_id res chain seq x y z
N MET A 1 -12.96 -7.19 -3.83
CA MET A 1 -11.89 -6.48 -4.58
C MET A 1 -11.11 -5.61 -3.61
N LEU A 2 -9.80 -5.82 -3.49
CA LEU A 2 -8.93 -5.03 -2.59
C LEU A 2 -8.50 -3.73 -3.28
N THR A 3 -8.49 -2.60 -2.59
CA THR A 3 -7.92 -1.35 -3.15
C THR A 3 -6.64 -0.99 -2.42
N ILE A 4 -5.50 -1.03 -3.11
CA ILE A 4 -4.19 -0.73 -2.56
C ILE A 4 -3.77 0.63 -3.08
N LYS A 5 -3.65 1.63 -2.19
CA LYS A 5 -3.18 2.96 -2.54
C LYS A 5 -1.78 3.17 -1.98
N VAL A 6 -0.84 3.49 -2.86
CA VAL A 6 0.54 3.82 -2.50
C VAL A 6 0.66 5.34 -2.48
N LEU A 7 0.81 5.90 -1.28
CA LEU A 7 0.93 7.32 -1.02
C LEU A 7 2.42 7.69 -0.98
N GLY A 8 2.90 8.51 -1.91
CA GLY A 8 4.24 9.06 -1.78
C GLY A 8 4.75 9.82 -2.99
N PRO A 9 5.74 10.71 -2.79
CA PRO A 9 6.25 11.62 -3.82
C PRO A 9 7.12 10.93 -4.90
N GLY A 10 7.11 9.60 -4.99
CA GLY A 10 7.82 8.86 -6.05
C GLY A 10 9.29 8.53 -5.78
N CYS A 11 9.76 8.59 -4.52
CA CYS A 11 11.11 8.13 -4.16
C CYS A 11 11.30 6.61 -4.42
N ASP A 12 12.54 6.13 -4.52
CA ASP A 12 12.88 4.73 -4.79
C ASP A 12 12.16 3.73 -3.85
N ASN A 13 11.97 4.15 -2.61
CA ASN A 13 11.21 3.43 -1.60
C ASN A 13 9.73 3.21 -1.96
N CYS A 14 9.08 4.21 -2.58
CA CYS A 14 7.70 4.09 -3.07
C CYS A 14 7.61 3.08 -4.23
N LYS A 15 8.57 3.14 -5.16
CA LYS A 15 8.63 2.22 -6.30
C LYS A 15 8.83 0.78 -5.84
N ARG A 16 9.70 0.57 -4.87
CA ARG A 16 9.94 -0.73 -4.25
C ARG A 16 8.69 -1.27 -3.56
N LEU A 17 7.99 -0.43 -2.79
CA LEU A 17 6.75 -0.79 -2.12
C LEU A 17 5.66 -1.23 -3.12
N ALA A 18 5.46 -0.46 -4.20
CA ALA A 18 4.50 -0.81 -5.24
C ALA A 18 4.84 -2.16 -5.91
N SER A 19 6.10 -2.37 -6.27
CA SER A 19 6.53 -3.64 -6.88
C SER A 19 6.35 -4.84 -5.93
N LEU A 20 6.63 -4.66 -4.64
CA LEU A 20 6.40 -5.71 -3.64
C LEU A 20 4.91 -6.00 -3.45
N ALA A 21 4.06 -4.97 -3.43
CA ALA A 21 2.62 -5.13 -3.39
C ALA A 21 2.10 -5.89 -4.63
N GLU A 22 2.50 -5.50 -5.83
CA GLU A 22 2.14 -6.19 -7.09
C GLU A 22 2.56 -7.68 -7.07
N ARG A 23 3.78 -7.96 -6.58
CA ARG A 23 4.25 -9.34 -6.39
C ARG A 23 3.40 -10.12 -5.39
N ALA A 24 3.06 -9.52 -4.25
CA ALA A 24 2.26 -10.17 -3.23
C ALA A 24 0.82 -10.44 -3.72
N ILE A 25 0.21 -9.49 -4.43
CA ILE A 25 -1.10 -9.66 -5.09
C ILE A 25 -1.08 -10.83 -6.06
N THR A 26 -0.06 -10.87 -6.93
CA THR A 26 0.12 -11.94 -7.92
C THR A 26 0.34 -13.30 -7.23
N ASN A 27 1.15 -13.33 -6.18
CA ASN A 27 1.45 -14.55 -5.43
C ASN A 27 0.24 -15.11 -4.67
N LEU A 28 -0.60 -14.23 -4.14
CA LEU A 28 -1.85 -14.58 -3.45
C LEU A 28 -3.01 -14.81 -4.43
N ALA A 29 -2.82 -14.59 -5.73
CA ALA A 29 -3.85 -14.63 -6.77
C ALA A 29 -5.12 -13.84 -6.41
N ILE A 30 -4.93 -12.68 -5.79
CA ILE A 30 -6.03 -11.81 -5.34
C ILE A 30 -6.32 -10.70 -6.33
N GLU A 31 -7.60 -10.35 -6.48
CA GLU A 31 -8.01 -9.19 -7.26
C GLU A 31 -7.85 -7.92 -6.42
N ALA A 32 -6.74 -7.22 -6.64
CA ALA A 32 -6.45 -5.94 -6.00
C ALA A 32 -6.14 -4.83 -7.02
N ARG A 33 -6.66 -3.63 -6.77
CA ARG A 33 -6.44 -2.43 -7.58
C ARG A 33 -5.33 -1.60 -6.96
N VAL A 34 -4.23 -1.40 -7.69
CA VAL A 34 -3.11 -0.58 -7.23
C VAL A 34 -3.25 0.85 -7.75
N GLU A 35 -3.43 1.82 -6.86
CA GLU A 35 -3.48 3.25 -7.17
C GLU A 35 -2.26 3.94 -6.58
N LYS A 36 -1.54 4.71 -7.38
CA LYS A 36 -0.37 5.48 -6.93
C LYS A 36 -0.81 6.92 -6.74
N LEU A 37 -0.86 7.35 -5.49
CA LEU A 37 -1.21 8.70 -5.09
C LEU A 37 0.08 9.48 -4.83
N THR A 38 0.49 10.25 -5.83
CA THR A 38 1.64 11.15 -5.75
C THR A 38 1.23 12.56 -5.35
N ASP A 39 -0.07 12.86 -5.38
CA ASP A 39 -0.59 14.19 -5.08
C ASP A 39 -0.58 14.45 -3.57
N TYR A 40 0.02 15.58 -3.17
CA TYR A 40 0.08 16.00 -1.77
C TYR A 40 -1.31 16.18 -1.17
N THR A 41 -2.29 16.58 -1.98
CA THR A 41 -3.67 16.82 -1.53
C THR A 41 -4.32 15.52 -1.06
N ASP A 42 -4.17 14.43 -1.81
CA ASP A 42 -4.70 13.12 -1.42
C ASP A 42 -3.93 12.53 -0.24
N ILE A 43 -2.62 12.77 -0.15
CA ILE A 43 -1.80 12.38 1.01
C ILE A 43 -2.29 13.06 2.29
N MET A 44 -2.60 14.35 2.24
CA MET A 44 -3.13 15.08 3.40
C MET A 44 -4.49 14.54 3.87
N LYS A 45 -5.35 14.03 2.97
CA LYS A 45 -6.64 13.41 3.36
C LYS A 45 -6.45 12.22 4.30
N TYR A 46 -5.39 11.43 4.11
CA TYR A 46 -5.10 10.26 4.93
C TYR A 46 -4.37 10.59 6.25
N LYS A 47 -4.06 11.86 6.52
CA LYS A 47 -3.36 12.33 7.74
C LYS A 47 -2.13 11.49 8.11
N ILE A 48 -1.38 11.04 7.12
CA ILE A 48 -0.17 10.24 7.37
C ILE A 48 0.96 11.13 7.88
N LEU A 49 1.60 10.71 8.98
CA LEU A 49 2.70 11.45 9.62
C LEU A 49 3.97 11.50 8.77
N ALA A 50 4.18 10.49 7.93
CA ALA A 50 5.33 10.41 7.04
C ALA A 50 5.01 9.61 5.78
N THR A 51 5.52 10.08 4.64
CA THR A 51 5.53 9.34 3.37
C THR A 51 6.83 8.56 3.25
N PRO A 52 6.85 7.34 2.67
CA PRO A 52 5.75 6.67 1.95
C PRO A 52 4.68 6.06 2.86
N GLY A 53 3.44 6.03 2.39
CA GLY A 53 2.30 5.37 3.01
C GLY A 53 1.72 4.27 2.14
N LEU A 54 1.26 3.19 2.77
CA LEU A 54 0.51 2.11 2.15
C LEU A 54 -0.89 2.07 2.75
N VAL A 55 -1.89 2.13 1.87
CA VAL A 55 -3.31 2.03 2.22
C VAL A 55 -3.86 0.79 1.53
N ILE A 56 -4.65 0.00 2.25
CA ILE A 56 -5.34 -1.18 1.72
C ILE A 56 -6.79 -1.10 2.17
N ASN A 57 -7.74 -1.21 1.24
CA ASN A 57 -9.19 -1.02 1.49
C ASN A 57 -9.49 0.28 2.25
N GLU A 58 -8.90 1.40 1.79
CA GLU A 58 -9.02 2.72 2.43
C GLU A 58 -8.47 2.83 3.85
N LYS A 59 -7.87 1.75 4.38
CA LYS A 59 -7.22 1.71 5.69
C LYS A 59 -5.72 1.88 5.55
N VAL A 60 -5.15 2.87 6.24
CA VAL A 60 -3.70 3.05 6.32
C VAL A 60 -3.12 1.87 7.10
N VAL A 61 -2.34 1.02 6.43
CA VAL A 61 -1.64 -0.11 7.08
C VAL A 61 -0.20 0.24 7.44
N CYS A 62 0.40 1.17 6.70
CA CYS A 62 1.77 1.60 6.94
C CYS A 62 1.93 3.07 6.56
N ALA A 63 2.71 3.81 7.34
CA ALA A 63 3.11 5.17 7.04
C ALA A 63 4.54 5.41 7.54
N GLY A 64 5.35 6.12 6.74
CA GLY A 64 6.70 6.56 7.09
C GLY A 64 7.80 5.52 6.94
N ARG A 65 7.50 4.33 6.41
CA ARG A 65 8.52 3.29 6.18
C ARG A 65 8.14 2.39 5.00
N VAL A 66 9.12 1.66 4.48
CA VAL A 66 8.90 0.59 3.50
C VAL A 66 8.81 -0.74 4.24
N PRO A 67 7.62 -1.35 4.36
CA PRO A 67 7.48 -2.68 4.93
C PRO A 67 8.18 -3.74 4.08
N SER A 68 8.56 -4.84 4.72
CA SER A 68 9.14 -5.99 4.03
C SER A 68 8.09 -6.75 3.22
N GLN A 69 8.51 -7.58 2.26
CA GLN A 69 7.58 -8.40 1.48
C GLN A 69 6.65 -9.24 2.35
N ALA A 70 7.19 -9.86 3.42
CA ALA A 70 6.41 -10.64 4.37
C ALA A 70 5.32 -9.82 5.07
N GLU A 71 5.62 -8.58 5.46
CA GLU A 71 4.61 -7.69 6.06
C GLU A 71 3.52 -7.30 5.07
N ILE A 72 3.89 -7.02 3.81
CA ILE A 72 2.92 -6.68 2.76
C ILE A 72 1.96 -7.85 2.51
N THR A 73 2.50 -9.07 2.42
CA THR A 73 1.67 -10.28 2.34
C THR A 73 0.76 -10.38 3.56
N THR A 74 1.27 -10.18 4.77
CA THR A 74 0.46 -10.17 6.00
C THR A 74 -0.64 -9.12 5.96
N PHE A 75 -0.37 -7.89 5.50
CA PHE A 75 -1.39 -6.85 5.38
C PHE A 75 -2.48 -7.22 4.37
N LEU A 76 -2.09 -7.79 3.23
CA LEU A 76 -3.04 -8.26 2.21
C LEU A 76 -3.89 -9.42 2.74
N THR A 77 -3.26 -10.43 3.36
CA THR A 77 -3.94 -11.57 3.98
C THR A 77 -4.89 -11.11 5.08
N ASN A 78 -4.46 -10.18 5.94
CA ASN A 78 -5.31 -9.63 7.00
C ASN A 78 -6.51 -8.86 6.42
N ALA A 79 -6.29 -8.11 5.32
CA ALA A 79 -7.36 -7.41 4.61
C ALA A 79 -8.35 -8.35 3.91
N LEU A 80 -7.94 -9.57 3.55
CA LEU A 80 -8.83 -10.63 3.04
C LEU A 80 -9.66 -11.28 4.15
N ILE A 81 -9.05 -11.52 5.32
CA ILE A 81 -9.71 -12.21 6.45
C ILE A 81 -10.76 -11.31 7.13
N THR A 82 -10.56 -9.99 7.08
CA THR A 82 -11.46 -9.01 7.69
C THR A 82 -12.62 -8.59 6.75
N ALA A 83 -12.72 -9.17 5.56
CA ALA A 83 -13.73 -8.86 4.55
C ALA A 83 -14.90 -9.86 4.54
#